data_AF-A0A811TBV0-F1
#
_entry.id   AF-A0A811TBV0-F1
#
_cell.length_a   1.000
_cell.length_b   1.000
_cell.length_c   1.000
_cell.angle_alpha   90.00
_cell.angle_beta   90.00
_cell.angle_gamma   90.00
#
_symmetry.space_group_name_H-M   'P 1'
#
loop_
_entity.id
_entity.type
_entity.pdbx_description
1 polymer ?
#
loop_
_entity_poly.entity_id
_entity_poly.type
_entity_poly.pdbx_seq_one_letter_code
_entity_poly.pdbx_strand_id
1 'polypeptide(L)'
;MVTVYGPGTQKITREQFDILLESYFKKTLGNLIHEFRKSSTIADDFESTLKEALTKRNWLAHNYFWERAEKLQTENGREDMKEELHEIANYFEEIDHNFTLIIIDWGKKHGITEEMIQIKLENLMN
;
A
#
# COMPACT_ATOMS: atom_id res chain seq x y z
N MET A 1 -16.31 14.97 -14.32
CA MET A 1 -16.63 14.31 -13.02
C MET A 1 -15.80 15.00 -11.95
N VAL A 2 -16.40 15.31 -10.79
CA VAL A 2 -15.75 16.04 -9.70
C VAL A 2 -15.55 15.07 -8.54
N THR A 3 -14.31 14.93 -8.07
CA THR A 3 -13.96 14.11 -6.89
C THR A 3 -13.82 15.04 -5.68
N VAL A 4 -13.96 14.51 -4.47
CA VAL A 4 -13.89 15.31 -3.23
C VAL A 4 -12.62 14.94 -2.47
N TYR A 5 -11.83 15.93 -2.04
CA TYR A 5 -10.54 15.71 -1.38
C TYR A 5 -10.27 16.74 -0.26
N GLY A 6 -9.62 16.30 0.83
CA GLY A 6 -9.15 17.13 1.94
C GLY A 6 -10.17 17.50 3.03
N PRO A 7 -9.71 18.08 4.16
CA PRO A 7 -10.58 18.58 5.22
C PRO A 7 -11.43 19.75 4.68
N GLY A 8 -12.76 19.60 4.72
CA GLY A 8 -13.70 20.55 4.11
C GLY A 8 -14.18 20.19 2.70
N THR A 9 -13.95 18.94 2.26
CA THR A 9 -14.55 18.35 1.06
C THR A 9 -14.44 19.25 -0.18
N GLN A 10 -13.20 19.59 -0.55
CA GLN A 10 -12.95 20.42 -1.72
C GLN A 10 -13.19 19.62 -3.00
N LYS A 11 -13.98 20.19 -3.91
CA LYS A 11 -14.27 19.63 -5.23
C LYS A 11 -13.05 19.79 -6.15
N ILE A 12 -12.48 18.67 -6.60
CA ILE A 12 -11.36 18.62 -7.55
C ILE A 12 -11.79 18.07 -8.91
N THR A 13 -11.13 18.52 -9.98
CA THR A 13 -11.34 18.02 -11.34
C THR A 13 -10.71 16.65 -11.55
N ARG A 14 -11.04 15.97 -12.67
CA ARG A 14 -10.37 14.71 -13.06
C ARG A 14 -8.86 14.90 -13.23
N GLU A 15 -8.44 15.95 -13.92
CA GLU A 15 -7.02 16.26 -14.12
C GLU A 15 -6.29 16.49 -12.80
N GLN A 16 -6.91 17.22 -11.85
CA GLN A 16 -6.34 17.40 -10.52
C GLN A 16 -6.24 16.10 -9.74
N PHE A 17 -7.23 15.22 -9.88
CA PHE A 17 -7.20 13.87 -9.30
C PHE A 17 -6.07 13.03 -9.91
N ASP A 18 -5.90 13.04 -11.23
CA ASP A 18 -4.86 12.28 -11.92
C ASP A 18 -3.45 12.77 -11.51
N ILE A 19 -3.25 14.09 -11.44
CA ILE A 19 -1.99 14.70 -10.94
C ILE A 19 -1.72 14.27 -9.49
N LEU A 20 -2.75 14.30 -8.64
CA LEU A 20 -2.62 13.90 -7.24
C LEU A 20 -2.26 12.42 -7.13
N LEU A 21 -2.96 11.56 -7.88
CA LEU A 21 -2.73 10.12 -7.92
C LEU A 21 -1.30 9.81 -8.39
N GLU A 22 -0.86 10.43 -9.48
CA GLU A 22 0.52 10.29 -9.98
C GLU A 22 1.55 10.73 -8.94
N SER A 23 1.26 11.81 -8.20
CA SER A 23 2.14 12.27 -7.12
C SER A 23 2.26 11.25 -5.97
N TYR A 24 1.21 10.48 -5.69
CA TYR A 24 1.22 9.41 -4.69
C TYR A 24 1.95 8.17 -5.19
N PHE A 25 1.78 7.77 -6.46
CA PHE A 25 2.52 6.65 -7.06
C PHE A 25 4.05 6.85 -7.06
N LYS A 26 4.52 8.10 -7.05
CA LYS A 26 5.96 8.43 -6.96
C LYS A 26 6.53 8.36 -5.54
N LYS A 27 5.69 8.25 -4.50
CA LYS A 27 6.14 8.22 -3.11
C LYS A 27 6.58 6.83 -2.70
N THR A 28 7.58 6.76 -1.83
CA THR A 28 7.93 5.52 -1.14
C THR A 28 6.83 5.13 -0.15
N LEU A 29 6.74 3.84 0.20
CA LEU A 29 5.81 3.36 1.23
C LEU A 29 5.92 4.17 2.53
N GLY A 30 7.14 4.50 2.97
CA GLY A 30 7.34 5.32 4.17
C GLY A 30 6.74 6.72 4.05
N ASN A 31 6.88 7.37 2.89
CA ASN A 31 6.26 8.67 2.64
C ASN A 31 4.73 8.58 2.55
N LEU A 32 4.19 7.49 1.99
CA LEU A 32 2.74 7.23 1.96
C LEU A 32 2.17 7.06 3.38
N ILE A 33 2.83 6.24 4.21
CA ILE A 33 2.44 6.05 5.63
C ILE A 33 2.47 7.39 6.38
N HIS A 34 3.51 8.21 6.15
CA HIS A 34 3.63 9.53 6.78
C HIS A 34 2.50 10.47 6.39
N GLU A 35 2.15 10.54 5.10
CA GLU A 35 1.04 11.38 4.63
C GLU A 35 -0.32 10.84 5.13
N PHE A 36 -0.50 9.52 5.16
CA PHE A 36 -1.73 8.90 5.66
C PHE A 36 -1.98 9.19 7.15
N ARG A 37 -0.91 9.20 7.97
CA ARG A 37 -1.01 9.60 9.40
C ARG A 37 -1.45 11.04 9.61
N LYS A 38 -1.16 11.95 8.67
CA LYS A 38 -1.59 13.35 8.78
C LYS A 38 -3.08 13.53 8.52
N SER A 39 -3.67 12.63 7.73
CA SER A 39 -5.04 12.77 7.23
C SER A 39 -6.07 11.90 7.95
N SER A 40 -5.65 10.91 8.73
CA SER A 40 -6.55 9.97 9.41
C SER A 40 -6.06 9.57 10.80
N THR A 41 -7.01 9.32 11.71
CA THR A 41 -6.75 8.59 12.96
C THR A 41 -6.80 7.10 12.64
N ILE A 42 -5.64 6.46 12.67
CA ILE A 42 -5.48 5.04 12.38
C ILE A 42 -5.53 4.29 13.72
N ALA A 43 -6.11 3.07 13.73
CA ALA A 43 -6.03 2.22 14.89
C ALA A 43 -4.56 1.80 15.16
N ASP A 44 -4.16 1.78 16.43
CA ASP A 44 -2.75 1.59 16.83
C ASP A 44 -2.16 0.26 16.33
N ASP A 45 -3.00 -0.77 16.21
CA ASP A 45 -2.65 -2.10 15.68
C ASP A 45 -2.23 -2.02 14.20
N PHE A 46 -3.00 -1.31 13.38
CA PHE A 46 -2.70 -1.14 11.97
C PHE A 46 -1.48 -0.26 11.72
N GLU A 47 -1.23 0.73 12.59
CA GLU A 47 0.00 1.52 12.51
C GLU A 47 1.25 0.66 12.76
N SER A 48 1.17 -0.28 13.70
CA SER A 48 2.25 -1.24 13.97
C SER A 48 2.53 -2.11 12.76
N THR A 49 1.49 -2.67 12.14
CA THR A 49 1.61 -3.49 10.91
C THR A 49 2.29 -2.72 9.78
N LEU A 50 1.91 -1.45 9.55
CA LEU A 50 2.55 -0.61 8.53
C LEU A 50 4.04 -0.31 8.82
N LYS A 51 4.41 -0.14 10.10
CA LYS A 51 5.81 0.03 10.51
C LYS A 51 6.64 -1.23 10.26
N GLU A 52 6.06 -2.40 10.55
CA GLU A 52 6.71 -3.69 10.29
C GLU A 52 6.87 -3.92 8.79
N ALA A 53 5.83 -3.67 7.99
CA ALA A 53 5.87 -3.75 6.54
C ALA A 53 6.96 -2.85 5.93
N LEU A 54 7.08 -1.61 6.42
CA LEU A 54 8.13 -0.69 6.01
C LEU A 54 9.53 -1.21 6.34
N THR A 55 9.71 -1.73 7.55
CA THR A 55 10.99 -2.32 7.99
C THR A 55 11.37 -3.51 7.09
N LYS A 56 10.42 -4.43 6.84
CA LYS A 56 10.64 -5.61 6.00
C LYS A 56 10.97 -5.25 4.56
N ARG A 57 10.27 -4.25 3.98
CA ARG A 57 10.56 -3.72 2.63
C ARG A 57 11.96 -3.12 2.57
N ASN A 58 12.34 -2.34 3.57
CA ASN A 58 13.66 -1.70 3.59
C ASN A 58 14.77 -2.73 3.73
N TRP A 59 14.60 -3.73 4.60
CA TRP A 59 15.54 -4.84 4.68
C TRP A 59 15.64 -5.61 3.36
N LEU A 60 14.52 -5.89 2.70
CA LEU A 60 14.50 -6.54 1.39
C LEU A 60 15.28 -5.74 0.33
N ALA A 61 15.07 -4.43 0.29
CA ALA A 61 15.68 -3.54 -0.71
C ALA A 61 17.18 -3.29 -0.48
N HIS A 62 17.63 -3.30 0.76
CA HIS A 62 18.98 -2.84 1.11
C HIS A 62 19.91 -3.95 1.62
N ASN A 63 19.38 -4.97 2.29
CA ASN A 63 20.19 -5.93 3.05
C ASN A 63 20.03 -7.37 2.58
N TYR A 64 18.84 -7.78 2.11
CA TYR A 64 18.52 -9.19 1.85
C TYR A 64 19.54 -9.92 0.98
N PHE A 65 19.82 -9.41 -0.22
CA PHE A 65 20.72 -10.09 -1.15
C PHE A 65 22.16 -10.14 -0.65
N TRP A 66 22.58 -9.12 0.10
CA TRP A 66 23.91 -9.09 0.71
C TRP A 66 24.02 -10.13 1.83
N GLU A 67 23.04 -10.16 2.73
CA GLU A 67 22.99 -11.13 3.83
C GLU A 67 22.79 -12.59 3.36
N ARG A 68 22.26 -12.79 2.15
CA ARG A 68 22.05 -14.11 1.53
C ARG A 68 23.04 -14.43 0.41
N ALA A 69 24.11 -13.65 0.27
CA ALA A 69 25.05 -13.78 -0.84
C ALA A 69 25.68 -15.19 -0.95
N GLU A 70 25.90 -15.87 0.18
CA GLU A 70 26.41 -17.25 0.20
C GLU A 70 25.39 -18.25 -0.34
N LYS A 71 24.10 -18.07 -0.04
CA LYS A 71 23.02 -18.95 -0.50
C LYS A 71 22.90 -18.95 -2.03
N LEU A 72 23.17 -17.81 -2.69
CA LEU A 72 23.14 -17.69 -4.16
C LEU A 72 24.08 -18.67 -4.88
N GLN A 73 25.18 -19.08 -4.22
CA GLN A 73 26.22 -19.92 -4.82
C GLN A 73 25.78 -21.38 -5.02
N THR A 74 24.69 -21.81 -4.37
CA THR A 74 24.22 -23.20 -4.42
C THR A 74 22.80 -23.27 -4.94
N GLU A 75 22.42 -24.40 -5.52
CA GLU A 75 21.04 -24.61 -5.99
C GLU A 75 20.06 -24.62 -4.81
N ASN A 76 20.34 -25.40 -3.77
CA ASN A 76 19.51 -25.43 -2.56
C ASN A 76 19.38 -24.04 -1.91
N GLY A 77 20.48 -23.28 -1.80
CA GLY A 77 20.41 -21.94 -1.25
C GLY A 77 19.58 -20.96 -2.09
N ARG A 78 19.54 -21.13 -3.43
CA ARG A 78 18.63 -20.35 -4.28
C ARG A 78 17.17 -20.76 -4.10
N GLU A 79 16.87 -22.04 -3.89
CA GLU A 79 15.52 -22.49 -3.57
C GLU A 79 15.06 -21.94 -2.22
N ASP A 80 15.89 -22.02 -1.17
CA ASP A 80 15.61 -21.38 0.12
C ASP A 80 15.29 -19.88 -0.02
N MET A 81 16.09 -19.18 -0.84
CA MET A 81 15.87 -17.75 -1.09
C MET A 81 14.57 -17.46 -1.84
N LYS A 82 14.11 -18.36 -2.72
CA LYS A 82 12.81 -18.22 -3.38
C LYS A 82 11.68 -18.41 -2.39
N GLU A 83 11.77 -19.43 -1.53
CA GLU A 83 10.78 -19.66 -0.48
C GLU A 83 10.68 -18.44 0.46
N GLU A 84 11.83 -17.94 0.96
CA GLU A 84 11.87 -16.71 1.79
C GLU A 84 11.22 -15.50 1.07
N LEU A 85 11.48 -15.33 -0.23
CA LEU A 85 10.87 -14.25 -1.02
C LEU A 85 9.36 -14.44 -1.23
N HIS A 86 8.90 -15.66 -1.42
CA HIS A 86 7.47 -15.98 -1.53
C HIS A 86 6.74 -15.70 -0.22
N GLU A 87 7.31 -16.07 0.92
CA GLU A 87 6.73 -15.74 2.23
C GLU A 87 6.63 -14.22 2.44
N ILE A 88 7.65 -13.47 2.03
CA ILE A 88 7.63 -12.01 2.10
C ILE A 88 6.56 -11.42 1.18
N ALA A 89 6.42 -11.95 -0.04
CA ALA A 89 5.37 -11.52 -0.96
C ALA A 89 3.98 -11.77 -0.38
N ASN A 90 3.72 -12.98 0.11
CA ASN A 90 2.45 -13.34 0.75
C ASN A 90 2.12 -12.43 1.94
N TYR A 91 3.12 -12.09 2.76
CA TYR A 91 2.96 -11.14 3.86
C TYR A 91 2.50 -9.75 3.38
N PHE A 92 3.06 -9.23 2.27
CA PHE A 92 2.62 -7.96 1.72
C PHE A 92 1.22 -8.02 1.11
N GLU A 93 0.87 -9.12 0.46
CA GLU A 93 -0.48 -9.35 -0.06
C GLU A 93 -1.53 -9.40 1.07
N GLU A 94 -1.21 -10.04 2.19
CA GLU A 94 -2.09 -10.09 3.36
C GLU A 94 -2.32 -8.69 3.96
N ILE A 95 -1.26 -7.88 4.06
CA ILE A 95 -1.39 -6.49 4.55
C ILE A 95 -2.24 -5.65 3.60
N ASP A 96 -2.03 -5.77 2.29
CA ASP A 96 -2.80 -5.04 1.28
C ASP A 96 -4.29 -5.41 1.34
N HIS A 97 -4.58 -6.71 1.50
CA HIS A 97 -5.94 -7.20 1.69
C HIS A 97 -6.58 -6.62 2.96
N ASN A 98 -5.90 -6.70 4.09
CA ASN A 98 -6.39 -6.16 5.36
C ASN A 98 -6.61 -4.64 5.29
N PHE A 99 -5.71 -3.92 4.63
CA PHE A 99 -5.86 -2.47 4.44
C PHE A 99 -7.06 -2.13 3.56
N THR A 100 -7.26 -2.90 2.49
CA THR A 100 -8.42 -2.75 1.60
C THR A 100 -9.73 -2.92 2.38
N LEU A 101 -9.82 -3.92 3.26
CA LEU A 101 -10.99 -4.11 4.12
C LEU A 101 -11.24 -2.90 5.04
N ILE A 102 -10.19 -2.34 5.64
CA ILE A 102 -10.28 -1.14 6.49
C ILE A 102 -10.77 0.07 5.69
N ILE A 103 -10.25 0.27 4.47
CA ILE A 103 -10.68 1.37 3.59
C ILE A 103 -12.15 1.19 3.18
N ILE A 104 -12.58 -0.03 2.85
CA ILE A 104 -13.97 -0.32 2.49
C ILE A 104 -14.90 -0.05 3.66
N ASP A 105 -14.56 -0.51 4.86
CA ASP A 105 -15.37 -0.26 6.07
C ASP A 105 -15.44 1.24 6.39
N TRP A 106 -14.30 1.93 6.33
CA TRP A 106 -14.26 3.39 6.48
C TRP A 106 -15.13 4.07 5.42
N GLY A 107 -15.02 3.67 4.16
CA GLY A 107 -15.81 4.22 3.06
C GLY A 107 -17.31 4.03 3.26
N LYS A 108 -17.74 2.81 3.66
CA LYS A 108 -19.14 2.49 3.96
C LYS A 108 -19.68 3.39 5.08
N LYS A 109 -18.92 3.59 6.16
CA LYS A 109 -19.27 4.51 7.26
C LYS A 109 -19.42 5.98 6.81
N HIS A 110 -18.76 6.36 5.73
CA HIS A 110 -18.78 7.72 5.15
C HIS A 110 -19.64 7.83 3.88
N GLY A 111 -20.49 6.84 3.58
CA GLY A 111 -21.45 6.88 2.48
C GLY A 111 -20.90 6.50 1.11
N ILE A 112 -19.70 5.91 1.05
CA ILE A 112 -19.11 5.34 -0.17
C ILE A 112 -19.63 3.90 -0.31
N THR A 113 -20.39 3.62 -1.38
CA THR A 113 -20.90 2.27 -1.66
C THR A 113 -19.88 1.43 -2.43
N GLU A 114 -20.01 0.12 -2.33
CA GLU A 114 -19.17 -0.83 -3.06
C GLU A 114 -19.30 -0.66 -4.59
N GLU A 115 -20.52 -0.35 -5.05
CA GLU A 115 -20.81 -0.02 -6.45
C GLU A 115 -20.06 1.24 -6.92
N MET A 116 -19.97 2.28 -6.08
CA MET A 116 -19.20 3.48 -6.40
C MET A 116 -17.70 3.19 -6.51
N ILE A 117 -17.18 2.30 -5.67
CA ILE A 117 -15.77 1.87 -5.72
C ILE A 117 -15.53 1.08 -7.02
N GLN A 118 -16.38 0.11 -7.33
CA GLN A 118 -16.24 -0.73 -8.52
C GLN A 118 -16.28 0.08 -9.81
N ILE A 119 -17.26 0.97 -9.95
CA ILE A 119 -17.36 1.88 -11.11
C ILE A 119 -16.08 2.71 -11.24
N LYS A 120 -15.50 3.16 -10.12
CA LYS A 120 -14.30 4.00 -10.18
C LYS A 120 -13.04 3.21 -10.51
N LEU A 121 -12.89 1.98 -10.01
CA LEU A 121 -11.78 1.09 -10.34
C LEU A 121 -11.76 0.72 -11.82
N GLU A 122 -12.91 0.36 -12.40
CA GLU A 122 -13.03 0.04 -13.83
C GLU A 122 -12.64 1.23 -14.73
N ASN A 123 -12.94 2.45 -14.29
CA ASN A 123 -12.53 3.67 -15.01
C ASN A 123 -11.04 4.03 -14.85
N LEU A 124 -10.33 3.40 -13.89
CA LEU A 124 -8.89 3.58 -13.69
C LEU A 124 -8.06 2.52 -14.43
N MET A 125 -8.66 1.37 -14.75
CA MET A 125 -8.02 0.26 -15.46
C MET A 125 -8.22 0.31 -16.99
N ASN A 126 -8.94 1.31 -17.50
CA ASN A 126 -9.18 1.58 -18.92
C ASN A 126 -8.60 2.94 -19.32
#